data_AF-A0A7Y3P2S9-F1
#
_entry.id   AF-A0A7Y3P2S9-F1
#
_cell.length_a   1.000
_cell.length_b   1.000
_cell.length_c   1.000
_cell.angle_alpha   90.00
_cell.angle_beta   90.00
_cell.angle_gamma   90.00
#
_symmetry.space_group_name_H-M   'P 1'
#
loop_
_entity.id
_entity.type
_entity.pdbx_description
1 polymer ?
#
loop_
_entity_poly.entity_id
_entity_poly.type
_entity_poly.pdbx_seq_one_letter_code
_entity_poly.pdbx_strand_id
1 'polypeptide(L)' 'MFANLLWLPIATKIKERNGEVLLLREIMIEGILAIQSGDNPRLLEEKLLAFLDPRDREAHVEEGGAVATEELAASST' A
#
# COMPACT_ATOMS: atom_id res chain seq x y z
N MET A 1 -33.57 1.70 24.89
CA MET A 1 -33.76 0.86 23.69
C MET A 1 -32.93 1.30 22.47
N PHE A 2 -32.62 2.60 22.30
CA PHE A 2 -31.79 3.11 21.19
C PHE A 2 -30.31 2.68 21.18
N ALA A 3 -29.76 2.28 22.33
CA ALA A 3 -28.34 1.93 22.47
C ALA A 3 -27.90 0.84 21.46
N ASN A 4 -28.61 -0.27 21.38
CA ASN A 4 -28.21 -1.37 20.49
C ASN A 4 -28.50 -1.06 19.01
N LEU A 5 -29.50 -0.24 18.72
CA LEU A 5 -29.92 -0.01 17.32
C LEU A 5 -29.07 1.05 16.62
N LEU A 6 -28.56 2.04 17.36
CA LEU A 6 -27.77 3.14 16.79
C LEU A 6 -26.29 3.04 17.13
N TRP A 7 -25.91 2.69 18.37
CA TRP A 7 -24.49 2.65 18.72
C TRP A 7 -23.76 1.42 18.15
N LEU A 8 -24.43 0.27 17.98
CA LEU A 8 -23.78 -0.91 17.38
C LEU A 8 -23.33 -0.68 15.92
N PRO A 9 -24.19 -0.24 14.97
CA PRO A 9 -23.74 -0.02 13.60
C PRO A 9 -22.69 1.10 13.48
N ILE A 10 -22.76 2.13 14.34
CA ILE A 10 -21.76 3.19 14.40
C ILE A 10 -20.41 2.63 14.87
N ALA A 11 -20.40 1.85 15.94
CA ALA A 11 -19.19 1.21 16.45
C ALA A 11 -18.58 0.24 15.43
N THR A 12 -19.41 -0.57 14.76
CA THR A 12 -18.95 -1.49 13.70
C THR A 12 -18.31 -0.73 12.55
N LYS A 13 -18.94 0.34 12.06
CA LYS A 13 -18.41 1.14 10.95
C LYS A 13 -17.09 1.84 11.30
N ILE A 14 -16.95 2.32 12.54
CA ILE A 14 -15.68 2.87 13.03
C ILE A 14 -14.62 1.78 13.09
N LYS A 15 -14.96 0.59 13.59
CA LYS A 15 -14.03 -0.53 13.72
C LYS A 15 -13.54 -1.03 12.36
N GLU A 16 -14.42 -1.12 11.37
CA GLU A 16 -14.08 -1.47 9.99
C GLU A 16 -13.09 -0.47 9.39
N ARG A 17 -13.41 0.83 9.43
CA ARG A 17 -12.50 1.89 8.97
C ARG A 17 -11.18 1.91 9.71
N ASN A 18 -11.21 1.68 11.02
CA ASN A 18 -9.99 1.63 11.81
C ASN A 18 -9.11 0.44 11.40
N GLY A 19 -9.69 -0.70 11.01
CA GLY A 19 -8.96 -1.83 10.46
C GLY A 19 -8.22 -1.47 9.17
N GLU A 20 -8.88 -0.80 8.22
CA GLU A 20 -8.27 -0.30 6.98
C GLU A 20 -7.09 0.65 7.27
N VAL A 21 -7.28 1.58 8.20
CA VAL A 21 -6.24 2.54 8.59
C VAL A 21 -5.07 1.88 9.31
N LEU A 22 -5.32 0.86 10.13
CA LEU A 22 -4.25 0.10 10.80
C LEU A 22 -3.39 -0.65 9.80
N LEU A 23 -4.00 -1.31 8.81
CA LEU A 23 -3.28 -1.98 7.73
C LEU A 23 -2.38 -1.00 6.97
N LEU A 24 -2.90 0.15 6.56
CA LEU A 24 -2.11 1.19 5.89
C LEU A 24 -0.93 1.67 6.74
N ARG A 25 -1.13 1.82 8.05
CA ARG A 25 -0.06 2.22 8.98
C ARG A 25 1.00 1.15 9.13
N GLU A 26 0.61 -0.12 9.17
CA GLU A 26 1.55 -1.25 9.23
C GLU A 26 2.45 -1.28 7.98
N ILE A 27 1.84 -1.14 6.80
CA ILE A 27 2.56 -1.05 5.52
C ILE A 27 3.53 0.14 5.50
N MET A 28 3.09 1.32 5.96
CA MET A 28 3.96 2.51 6.05
C MET A 28 5.14 2.28 7.00
N ILE A 29 4.92 1.65 8.15
CA ILE A 29 5.98 1.38 9.12
C ILE A 29 6.99 0.39 8.54
N GLU A 30 6.55 -0.68 7.90
CA GLU A 30 7.44 -1.65 7.25
C GLU A 30 8.23 -1.01 6.10
N GLY A 31 7.60 -0.13 5.31
CA GLY A 31 8.27 0.67 4.30
C GLY A 31 9.37 1.58 4.88
N ILE A 32 9.07 2.30 5.96
CA ILE A 32 10.05 3.16 6.63
C ILE A 32 11.19 2.34 7.24
N LEU A 33 10.89 1.19 7.85
CA LEU A 33 11.90 0.29 8.42
C LEU A 33 12.84 -0.25 7.33
N ALA A 34 12.30 -0.67 6.18
CA ALA A 34 13.07 -1.16 5.06
C ALA A 34 13.99 -0.10 4.44
N ILE A 35 13.53 1.16 4.39
CA ILE A 35 14.39 2.28 3.96
C ILE A 35 15.51 2.50 4.98
N GLN A 36 15.22 2.43 6.28
CA GLN A 36 16.22 2.62 7.34
C GLN A 36 17.22 1.47 7.45
N SER A 37 16.80 0.22 7.21
CA SER A 37 17.69 -0.95 7.18
C SER A 37 18.61 -0.96 5.96
N GLY A 38 18.33 -0.12 4.96
CA GLY A 38 19.05 -0.11 3.69
C GLY A 38 18.69 -1.32 2.81
N ASP A 39 17.48 -1.86 2.97
CA ASP A 39 16.99 -2.93 2.11
C ASP A 39 16.87 -2.45 0.65
N ASN A 40 17.02 -3.39 -0.29
CA ASN A 40 16.99 -3.07 -1.71
C ASN A 40 15.60 -2.51 -2.09
N PRO A 41 15.52 -1.26 -2.60
CA PRO A 41 14.24 -0.60 -2.88
C PRO A 41 13.37 -1.37 -3.87
N ARG A 42 13.97 -2.13 -4.81
CA ARG A 42 13.26 -3.00 -5.75
C ARG A 42 12.53 -4.15 -5.06
N LEU A 43 13.13 -4.73 -4.02
CA LEU A 43 12.54 -5.82 -3.25
C LEU A 43 11.43 -5.29 -2.33
N LEU A 44 11.62 -4.09 -1.77
CA LEU A 44 10.61 -3.42 -0.96
C LEU A 44 9.37 -3.09 -1.79
N GLU A 45 9.54 -2.58 -3.01
CA GLU A 45 8.45 -2.28 -3.93
C GLU A 45 7.61 -3.52 -4.25
N GLU A 46 8.26 -4.64 -4.57
CA GLU A 46 7.57 -5.92 -4.84
C GLU A 46 6.79 -6.42 -3.62
N LYS A 47 7.35 -6.27 -2.41
CA LYS A 47 6.65 -6.55 -1.15
C LYS A 47 5.45 -5.63 -0.92
N LEU A 48 5.62 -4.32 -1.12
CA LEU A 48 4.54 -3.34 -0.92
C LEU A 48 3.41 -3.55 -1.94
N LEU A 49 3.73 -3.89 -3.20
CA LEU A 49 2.75 -4.25 -4.23
C LEU A 49 1.97 -5.54 -3.91
N ALA A 50 2.54 -6.44 -3.11
CA ALA A 50 1.83 -7.63 -2.63
C ALA A 50 0.71 -7.32 -1.62
N PHE A 51 0.80 -6.18 -0.91
CA PHE A 51 -0.24 -5.73 0.03
C PHE A 51 -1.41 -4.98 -0.64
N LEU A 52 -1.28 -4.60 -1.91
CA LEU A 52 -2.39 -4.03 -2.68
C LEU A 52 -3.37 -5.12 -3.16
N ASP A 53 -4.65 -4.74 -3.24
CA ASP A 53 -5.69 -5.57 -3.83
C ASP A 53 -5.31 -5.89 -5.30
N PRO A 54 -5.55 -7.12 -5.80
CA PRO A 54 -5.19 -7.51 -7.17
C PRO A 54 -5.62 -6.50 -8.24
N ARG A 55 -6.76 -5.82 -8.02
CA ARG A 55 -7.30 -4.80 -8.94
C ARG A 55 -6.46 -3.52 -8.98
N ASP A 56 -5.86 -3.15 -7.85
CA ASP A 56 -5.02 -1.96 -7.73
C ASP A 56 -3.57 -2.27 -8.11
N ARG A 57 -3.19 -3.55 -8.10
CA ARG A 57 -1.88 -4.01 -8.58
C ARG A 57 -1.69 -3.80 -10.08
N GLU A 58 -2.73 -4.02 -10.89
CA GLU A 58 -2.67 -3.83 -12.35
C GLU A 58 -2.45 -2.37 -12.74
N ALA A 59 -3.03 -1.42 -12.00
CA ALA A 59 -2.87 0.02 -12.27
C ALA A 59 -1.43 0.52 -12.04
N HIS A 60 -0.71 -0.05 -11.07
CA HIS A 60 0.66 0.36 -10.74
C HIS A 60 1.74 -0.42 -11.49
N VAL A 61 1.46 -1.64 -11.94
CA VAL A 61 2.38 -2.42 -12.80
C VAL A 61 2.57 -1.73 -14.16
N GLU A 62 1.55 -1.02 -14.67
CA GLU A 62 1.70 -0.26 -15.93
C GLU A 62 2.57 1.00 -15.78
N GLU A 63 2.54 1.70 -14.63
CA GLU A 63 3.40 2.87 -14.40
C GLU A 63 4.86 2.48 -14.14
N GLY A 64 5.12 1.38 -13.40
CA GLY A 64 6.48 0.86 -13.18
C GLY A 64 7.15 0.30 -14.45
N GLY A 65 6.36 -0.14 -15.42
CA GLY A 65 6.84 -0.58 -16.74
C GLY A 65 7.32 0.57 -17.63
N ALA A 66 6.73 1.76 -17.52
CA ALA A 66 7.12 2.93 -18.31
C ALA A 66 8.47 3.52 -17.85
N VAL A 67 8.72 3.56 -16.53
CA VAL A 67 9.97 4.09 -15.97
C VAL A 67 11.19 3.25 -16.39
N ALA A 68 11.03 1.92 -16.53
CA ALA A 68 12.09 1.05 -17.03
C ALA A 68 12.45 1.28 -18.50
N THR A 69 11.50 1.82 -19.30
CA THR A 69 11.76 2.10 -20.72
C THR A 69 12.47 3.44 -20.96
N GLU A 70 12.35 4.41 -20.05
CA GLU A 70 13.03 5.71 -20.19
C GLU A 70 14.51 5.66 -19.77
N GLU A 71 14.88 4.82 -18.80
CA GLU A 71 16.29 4.72 -18.32
C GLU A 71 17.23 4.08 -19.37
N LEU A 72 16.72 3.20 -20.24
CA LEU A 72 17.47 2.61 -21.35
C LEU A 72 17.69 3.59 -22.53
N ALA A 73 16.87 4.64 -22.67
CA ALA A 73 17.01 5.64 -23.73
C ALA A 73 18.02 6.75 -23.37
N ALA A 74 18.20 7.06 -22.08
CA ALA A 74 19.08 8.14 -21.63
C ALA A 74 20.58 7.77 -21.57
N SER A 75 20.94 6.48 -21.64
CA SER A 75 22.35 6.02 -21.60
C SER A 75 23.02 5.91 -22.98
N SER A 76 22.34 6.24 -24.08
CA SER A 76 22.88 6.08 -25.45
C SER A 76 23.05 7.39 -26.24
N THR A 77 23.22 8.52 -25.55
CA THR A 77 23.77 9.78 -26.11
C THR A 77 24.82 10.34 -25.17
#